data_AF-A0A938K985-F1
#
_entry.id   AF-A0A938K985-F1
#
_cell.length_a   1.000
_cell.length_b   1.000
_cell.length_c   1.000
_cell.angle_alpha   90.00
_cell.angle_beta   90.00
_cell.angle_gamma   90.00
#
_symmetry.space_group_name_H-M   'P 1'
#
loop_
_entity.id
_entity.type
_entity.pdbx_description
1 polymer ?
#
loop_
_entity_poly.entity_id
_entity_poly.type
_entity_poly.pdbx_seq_one_letter_code
_entity_poly.pdbx_strand_id
1 'polypeptide(L)' 'MIDYLCVSGSLVDRTTEYASHLHEHFIDPARVHGGRYLVPEAAGYSIEMKAESIAALSYPGGSEWTS' A
#
# COMPACT_ATOMS: atom_id res chain seq x y z
N MET A 1 10.50 -7.50 1.22
CA MET A 1 11.74 -6.68 1.20
C MET A 1 12.61 -6.97 2.41
N ILE A 2 12.10 -6.76 3.64
CA ILE A 2 12.82 -7.08 4.89
C ILE A 2 13.27 -8.54 4.91
N ASP A 3 12.38 -9.49 4.52
CA ASP A 3 12.76 -10.90 4.42
C ASP A 3 14.02 -11.09 3.58
N TYR A 4 14.03 -10.62 2.34
CA TYR A 4 15.19 -10.74 1.45
C TYR A 4 16.45 -10.06 2.00
N LEU A 5 16.36 -8.82 2.47
CA LEU A 5 17.54 -8.02 2.86
C LEU A 5 18.13 -8.43 4.21
N CYS A 6 17.28 -8.76 5.19
CA CYS A 6 17.70 -8.87 6.59
C CYS A 6 17.57 -10.28 7.16
N VAL A 7 16.88 -11.19 6.48
CA VAL A 7 16.53 -12.51 7.05
C VAL A 7 16.98 -13.66 6.15
N SER A 8 16.40 -13.77 4.95
CA SER A 8 16.52 -14.95 4.10
C SER A 8 17.60 -14.86 3.03
N GLY A 9 17.92 -13.65 2.54
CA GLY A 9 18.88 -13.46 1.45
C GLY A 9 18.47 -14.08 0.10
N SER A 10 17.22 -14.55 -0.05
CA SER A 10 16.78 -15.32 -1.22
C SER A 10 15.38 -14.94 -1.69
N LEU A 11 15.13 -15.09 -2.99
CA LEU A 11 13.81 -14.96 -3.62
C LEU A 11 13.29 -16.30 -4.18
N VAL A 12 14.05 -17.39 -4.03
CA VAL A 12 13.63 -18.72 -4.48
C VAL A 12 12.37 -19.13 -3.71
N ASP A 13 11.36 -19.62 -4.43
CA ASP A 13 10.06 -20.06 -3.90
C ASP A 13 9.36 -19.02 -3.00
N ARG A 14 9.53 -17.73 -3.33
CA ARG A 14 8.93 -16.60 -2.60
C ARG A 14 8.20 -15.67 -3.57
N THR A 15 7.04 -15.21 -3.15
CA THR A 15 6.26 -14.20 -3.86
C THR A 15 5.64 -13.22 -2.86
N THR A 16 5.18 -12.07 -3.35
CA THR A 16 4.40 -11.12 -2.57
C THR A 16 3.11 -10.88 -3.33
N GLU A 17 1.98 -11.08 -2.68
CA GLU A 17 0.66 -10.86 -3.26
C GLU A 17 0.47 -9.39 -3.65
N TYR A 18 -0.29 -9.13 -4.72
CA TYR A 18 -0.68 -7.79 -5.15
C TYR A 18 -2.12 -7.79 -5.64
N ALA A 19 -2.89 -6.81 -5.18
CA ALA A 19 -4.21 -6.46 -5.71
C ALA A 19 -4.19 -4.99 -6.11
N SER A 20 -4.79 -4.63 -7.25
CA SER A 20 -4.65 -3.29 -7.85
C SER A 20 -5.62 -2.24 -7.32
N HIS A 21 -6.25 -2.45 -6.17
CA HIS A 21 -7.38 -1.62 -5.71
C HIS A 21 -7.00 -0.77 -4.49
N LEU A 22 -7.63 0.41 -4.37
CA LEU A 22 -7.60 1.32 -3.21
C LEU A 22 -6.27 2.03 -2.93
N HIS A 23 -5.24 1.82 -3.75
CA HIS A 23 -3.95 2.50 -3.65
C HIS A 23 -4.09 4.02 -3.76
N GLU A 24 -5.10 4.50 -4.47
CA GLU A 24 -5.41 5.92 -4.64
C GLU A 24 -5.69 6.66 -3.31
N HIS A 25 -5.99 5.94 -2.23
CA HIS A 25 -6.28 6.51 -0.92
C HIS A 25 -5.04 6.69 -0.01
N PHE A 26 -3.86 6.24 -0.45
CA PHE A 26 -2.62 6.37 0.32
C PHE A 26 -1.74 7.51 -0.22
N ILE A 27 -0.95 8.12 0.67
CA ILE A 27 0.00 9.19 0.32
C ILE A 27 1.19 8.62 -0.46
N ASP A 28 1.70 7.47 -0.05
CA ASP A 28 2.82 6.75 -0.69
C ASP A 28 2.38 5.33 -1.05
N PRO A 29 1.66 5.13 -2.18
CA PRO A 29 1.14 3.82 -2.56
C PRO A 29 2.24 2.88 -3.05
N ALA A 30 1.98 1.58 -2.96
CA ALA A 30 2.91 0.58 -3.47
C ALA A 30 3.10 0.71 -4.99
N ARG A 31 4.36 0.69 -5.44
CA ARG A 31 4.73 0.75 -6.85
C ARG A 31 5.18 -0.62 -7.34
N VAL A 32 4.64 -1.07 -8.48
CA VAL A 32 5.00 -2.33 -9.12
C VAL A 32 5.50 -2.07 -10.54
N HIS A 33 6.65 -2.65 -10.89
CA HIS A 33 7.20 -2.60 -12.24
C HIS A 33 7.67 -4.01 -12.66
N GLY A 34 7.24 -4.47 -13.83
CA GLY A 34 7.59 -5.81 -14.32
C GLY A 34 7.18 -6.94 -13.36
N GLY A 35 6.05 -6.78 -12.65
CA GLY A 35 5.57 -7.76 -11.68
C GLY A 35 6.35 -7.80 -10.36
N ARG A 36 7.16 -6.78 -10.06
CA ARG A 36 7.98 -6.69 -8.83
C ARG A 36 7.69 -5.39 -8.08
N TYR A 37 7.55 -5.48 -6.76
CA TYR A 37 7.45 -4.30 -5.90
C TYR A 37 8.76 -3.51 -5.91
N LEU A 38 8.65 -2.19 -6.05
CA LEU A 38 9.76 -1.26 -5.91
C LEU A 38 9.94 -0.86 -4.44
N VAL A 39 11.17 -0.50 -4.07
CA VAL A 39 11.50 0.02 -2.73
C VAL A 39 10.77 1.37 -2.53
N PRO A 40 10.02 1.56 -1.43
CA PRO A 40 9.50 2.87 -1.06
C PRO A 40 10.65 3.86 -0.82
N GLU A 41 10.50 5.09 -1.32
CA GLU A 41 11.52 6.15 -1.17
C GLU A 41 11.15 7.13 -0.06
N ALA A 42 9.87 7.28 0.24
CA ALA A 42 9.40 8.11 1.34
C ALA A 42 9.72 7.48 2.70
N ALA A 43 9.99 8.31 3.69
CA ALA A 43 10.14 7.83 5.06
C ALA A 43 8.80 7.35 5.64
N GLY A 44 8.83 6.28 6.43
CA GLY A 44 7.66 5.76 7.13
C GLY A 44 7.33 4.33 6.73
N TYR A 45 6.08 3.94 6.95
CA TYR A 45 5.59 2.58 6.71
C TYR A 45 4.51 2.51 5.63
N SER A 46 4.37 3.58 4.82
CA SER A 46 3.39 3.72 3.75
C SER A 46 1.93 3.50 4.19
N ILE A 47 1.63 3.76 5.47
CA ILE A 47 0.29 3.60 6.07
C ILE A 47 -0.54 4.89 6.06
N GLU A 48 0.07 6.02 5.69
CA GLU A 48 -0.62 7.31 5.72
C GLU A 48 -1.66 7.37 4.60
N MET A 49 -2.92 7.56 4.99
CA MET A 49 -4.05 7.72 4.09
C MET A 49 -4.33 9.21 3.85
N LYS A 50 -4.86 9.53 2.67
CA LYS A 50 -5.36 10.86 2.33
C LYS A 50 -6.51 11.25 3.26
N ALA A 51 -6.43 12.44 3.84
CA ALA A 51 -7.44 12.95 4.78
C ALA A 51 -8.83 13.02 4.12
N GLU A 52 -8.89 13.35 2.83
CA GLU A 52 -10.12 13.39 2.04
C GLU A 52 -10.75 12.01 1.89
N SER A 53 -9.92 10.97 1.71
CA SER A 53 -10.39 9.58 1.62
C SER A 53 -10.97 9.12 2.96
N ILE A 54 -10.30 9.44 4.07
CA ILE A 54 -10.83 9.15 5.40
C ILE A 54 -12.17 9.86 5.60
N ALA A 55 -12.26 11.16 5.30
CA ALA A 55 -13.49 11.93 5.50
C ALA A 55 -14.67 11.39 4.67
N ALA A 56 -14.44 11.04 3.39
CA ALA A 56 -15.47 10.56 2.50
C ALA A 56 -15.95 9.13 2.82
N LEU A 57 -15.02 8.24 3.21
CA LEU A 57 -15.27 6.80 3.36
C LEU A 57 -15.44 6.34 4.82
N SER A 58 -15.37 7.23 5.81
CA SER A 58 -15.61 6.89 7.21
C SER A 58 -17.06 6.47 7.44
N TYR A 59 -17.30 5.19 7.68
CA TYR A 59 -18.63 4.70 7.99
C TYR A 59 -19.08 5.11 9.42
N PRO A 60 -20.36 5.44 9.66
CA PRO A 60 -21.45 5.60 8.70
C PRO A 60 -21.62 7.03 8.16
N GLY A 61 -20.83 7.99 8.64
CA GLY A 61 -21.09 9.43 8.44
C GLY A 61 -20.39 10.08 7.24
N GLY A 62 -19.50 9.35 6.56
CA GLY A 62 -18.80 9.83 5.38
C GLY A 62 -19.73 10.00 4.20
N SER A 63 -19.39 10.94 3.31
CA SER A 63 -20.23 11.32 2.18
C SER A 63 -20.63 10.17 1.26
N GLU A 64 -19.78 9.13 1.15
CA GLU A 64 -20.05 7.93 0.34
C GLU A 64 -21.09 6.98 0.96
N TRP A 65 -21.41 7.15 2.24
CA TRP A 65 -22.34 6.28 2.97
C TRP A 65 -23.69 6.92 3.27
N THR A 66 -23.78 8.25 3.18
CA THR A 66 -24.97 9.02 3.60
C THR A 66 -25.84 9.49 2.43
N SER A 67 -25.54 9.07 1.21
CA SER A 67 -26.34 9.34 0.00
C SER A 67 -27.60 8.49 -0.09
#